data_AF-A0A1Y3BCI7-F1
#
_entry.id   AF-A0A1Y3BCI7-F1
#
_cell.length_a   1.000
_cell.length_b   1.000
_cell.length_c   1.000
_cell.angle_alpha   90.00
_cell.angle_beta   90.00
_cell.angle_gamma   90.00
#
_symmetry.space_group_name_H-M   'P 1'
#
loop_
_entity.id
_entity.type
_entity.pdbx_description
1 polymer ?
#
loop_
_entity_poly.entity_id
_entity_poly.type
_entity_poly.pdbx_seq_one_letter_code
_entity_poly.pdbx_strand_id
1 'polypeptide(L)'
;MISSQQHHDQLVNDFFNQNHNDDPNQSKHTNNWAVIVGASRFWFNYRHVANALSIYRSCKRFGIPDSQIILMISDDMACESRNPRPATIFNNGQHHINVYGDDVEVDYRGYDVTVENLIRLLTGRVHEHTPKSKRLLTNSGSNILIYMTGHGGDGFLKFQDSEELTSVELANAFEQMYQKRRYNEILFIIDTCQAES
;
A
#
# COMPACT_ATOMS: atom_id res chain seq x y z
N MET A 1 -21.02 -13.57 7.49
CA MET A 1 -20.32 -12.79 6.44
C MET A 1 -19.02 -12.31 7.04
N ILE A 2 -17.89 -12.78 6.51
CA ILE A 2 -16.57 -12.27 6.89
C ILE A 2 -16.47 -10.85 6.30
N SER A 3 -16.05 -9.86 7.09
CA SER A 3 -15.88 -8.49 6.57
C SER A 3 -14.81 -8.46 5.48
N SER A 4 -14.92 -7.58 4.48
CA SER A 4 -13.92 -7.43 3.40
C SER A 4 -12.48 -7.29 3.94
N GLN A 5 -12.33 -6.60 5.07
CA GLN A 5 -11.07 -6.45 5.80
C GLN A 5 -10.46 -7.80 6.22
N GLN A 6 -11.27 -8.70 6.79
CA GLN A 6 -10.80 -10.02 7.25
C GLN A 6 -10.40 -10.93 6.08
N HIS A 7 -11.04 -10.79 4.92
CA HIS A 7 -10.66 -11.52 3.72
C HIS A 7 -9.32 -11.03 3.16
N HIS A 8 -9.10 -9.70 3.11
CA HIS A 8 -7.80 -9.15 2.71
C HIS A 8 -6.69 -9.57 3.67
N ASP A 9 -6.94 -9.53 4.99
CA ASP A 9 -5.96 -9.97 5.98
C ASP A 9 -5.54 -11.43 5.77
N GLN A 10 -6.49 -12.30 5.42
CA GLN A 10 -6.20 -13.70 5.14
C GLN A 10 -5.36 -13.87 3.87
N LEU A 11 -5.72 -13.18 2.77
CA LEU A 11 -4.92 -13.21 1.54
C LEU A 11 -3.48 -12.72 1.75
N VAL A 12 -3.33 -11.64 2.50
CA VAL A 12 -2.02 -11.06 2.82
C VAL A 12 -1.20 -12.02 3.69
N ASN A 13 -1.83 -12.62 4.70
CA ASN A 13 -1.19 -13.62 5.56
C ASN A 13 -0.73 -14.83 4.75
N ASP A 14 -1.58 -15.35 3.87
CA ASP A 14 -1.28 -16.53 3.06
C ASP A 14 -0.14 -16.24 2.09
N PHE A 15 -0.13 -15.06 1.46
CA PHE A 15 0.96 -14.62 0.57
C PHE A 15 2.32 -14.54 1.27
N PHE A 16 2.38 -13.96 2.47
CA PHE A 16 3.65 -13.83 3.20
C PHE A 16 4.08 -15.09 3.93
N ASN A 17 3.14 -15.97 4.28
CA ASN A 17 3.41 -17.23 4.97
C ASN A 17 3.45 -18.45 4.05
N GLN A 18 3.65 -18.26 2.74
CA GLN A 18 4.10 -19.32 1.86
C GLN A 18 5.51 -19.78 2.25
N ASN A 19 5.61 -20.47 3.40
CA ASN A 19 6.79 -21.14 3.92
C ASN A 19 6.55 -22.65 3.88
N HIS A 20 6.84 -23.21 2.69
CA HIS A 20 7.57 -24.45 2.44
C HIS A 20 7.55 -25.55 3.52
N ASN A 21 6.70 -26.57 3.29
CA ASN A 21 7.09 -27.96 3.50
C ASN A 21 6.64 -28.74 2.25
N ASP A 22 7.59 -29.34 1.53
CA ASP A 22 7.45 -30.44 0.55
C ASP A 22 7.44 -30.18 -0.99
N ASP A 23 7.74 -28.99 -1.53
CA ASP A 23 7.93 -28.83 -3.00
C ASP A 23 9.31 -28.25 -3.41
N PRO A 24 10.21 -29.03 -4.03
CA PRO A 24 11.51 -28.55 -4.52
C PRO A 24 11.44 -27.56 -5.70
N ASN A 25 10.25 -27.31 -6.27
CA ASN A 25 10.04 -26.38 -7.39
C ASN A 25 9.42 -25.02 -7.00
N GLN A 26 9.11 -24.77 -5.73
CA GLN A 26 8.56 -23.48 -5.28
C GLN A 26 9.67 -22.46 -4.97
N SER A 27 9.50 -21.22 -5.45
CA SER A 27 10.50 -20.17 -5.29
C SER A 27 10.70 -19.80 -3.81
N LYS A 28 11.97 -19.76 -3.38
CA LYS A 28 12.34 -19.33 -2.02
C LYS A 28 12.48 -17.81 -2.01
N HIS A 29 11.42 -17.11 -1.65
CA HIS A 29 11.51 -15.69 -1.34
C HIS A 29 12.42 -15.48 -0.10
N THR A 30 13.03 -14.30 0.01
CA THR A 30 14.05 -13.96 1.02
C THR A 30 13.62 -12.81 1.93
N ASN A 31 12.63 -12.03 1.51
CA ASN A 31 12.06 -10.93 2.26
C ASN A 31 10.70 -10.54 1.69
N ASN A 32 9.90 -9.87 2.52
CA ASN A 32 8.57 -9.38 2.20
C ASN A 32 8.54 -7.86 2.29
N TRP A 33 7.92 -7.21 1.32
CA TRP A 33 7.72 -5.76 1.26
C TRP A 33 6.24 -5.43 1.10
N ALA A 34 5.85 -4.25 1.55
CA ALA A 34 4.54 -3.70 1.28
C ALA A 34 4.66 -2.27 0.72
N VAL A 35 3.85 -1.94 -0.29
CA VAL A 35 3.63 -0.58 -0.78
C VAL A 35 2.14 -0.30 -0.62
N ILE A 36 1.79 0.68 0.21
CA ILE A 36 0.42 0.96 0.63
C ILE A 36 0.09 2.40 0.28
N VAL A 37 -0.93 2.61 -0.55
CA VAL A 37 -1.29 3.93 -1.09
C VAL A 37 -2.73 4.28 -0.77
N GLY A 38 -2.92 5.31 0.06
CA GLY A 38 -4.20 6.00 0.24
C GLY A 38 -4.22 7.27 -0.62
N ALA A 39 -4.80 7.17 -1.81
CA ALA A 39 -4.63 8.18 -2.87
C ALA A 39 -5.56 9.41 -2.75
N SER A 40 -6.64 9.31 -1.98
CA SER A 40 -7.67 10.36 -1.88
C SER A 40 -7.42 11.36 -0.75
N ARG A 41 -7.90 12.59 -0.96
CA ARG A 41 -7.88 13.68 0.03
C ARG A 41 -9.27 14.00 0.57
N PHE A 42 -9.34 14.88 1.57
CA PHE A 42 -10.53 15.43 2.18
C PHE A 42 -11.29 14.45 3.07
N TRP A 43 -11.93 15.00 4.10
CA TRP A 43 -12.63 14.23 5.14
C TRP A 43 -13.69 13.25 4.64
N PHE A 44 -14.41 13.56 3.57
CA PHE A 44 -15.41 12.64 3.03
C PHE A 44 -14.80 11.34 2.48
N ASN A 45 -13.47 11.31 2.30
CA ASN A 45 -12.69 10.14 1.90
C ASN A 45 -11.93 9.50 3.06
N TYR A 46 -12.31 9.79 4.32
CA TYR A 46 -11.74 9.21 5.53
C TYR A 46 -11.53 7.68 5.45
N ARG A 47 -12.46 6.96 4.82
CA ARG A 47 -12.40 5.51 4.65
C ARG A 47 -11.13 5.04 3.93
N HIS A 48 -10.62 5.77 2.94
CA HIS A 48 -9.42 5.35 2.19
C HIS A 48 -8.19 5.39 3.08
N VAL A 49 -8.06 6.43 3.92
CA VAL A 49 -6.97 6.50 4.91
C VAL A 49 -7.12 5.41 5.97
N ALA A 50 -8.33 5.18 6.47
CA ALA A 50 -8.59 4.11 7.44
C ALA A 50 -8.28 2.71 6.87
N ASN A 51 -8.60 2.46 5.60
CA ASN A 51 -8.30 1.19 4.93
C ASN A 51 -6.79 1.00 4.75
N ALA A 52 -6.07 2.01 4.26
CA ALA A 52 -4.61 1.98 4.11
C ALA A 52 -3.90 1.68 5.45
N LEU A 53 -4.30 2.38 6.52
CA LEU A 53 -3.76 2.15 7.86
C LEU A 53 -4.12 0.78 8.44
N SER A 54 -5.28 0.23 8.08
CA SER A 54 -5.66 -1.13 8.46
C SER A 54 -4.73 -2.16 7.81
N ILE A 55 -4.42 -2.01 6.53
CA ILE A 55 -3.46 -2.89 5.82
C ILE A 55 -2.05 -2.73 6.40
N TYR A 56 -1.62 -1.49 6.70
CA TYR A 56 -0.34 -1.23 7.34
C TYR A 56 -0.21 -1.97 8.67
N ARG A 57 -1.24 -1.87 9.53
CA ARG A 57 -1.31 -2.57 10.81
C ARG A 57 -1.26 -4.10 10.62
N SER A 58 -1.96 -4.63 9.62
CA SER A 58 -1.92 -6.08 9.31
C SER A 58 -0.53 -6.52 8.86
N CYS A 59 0.16 -5.74 8.01
CA CYS A 59 1.54 -6.03 7.60
C CYS A 59 2.49 -6.10 8.81
N LYS A 60 2.41 -5.14 9.73
CA LYS A 60 3.20 -5.17 10.98
C LYS A 60 2.87 -6.39 11.84
N ARG A 61 1.57 -6.73 11.96
CA ARG A 61 1.12 -7.91 12.71
C ARG A 61 1.63 -9.23 12.11
N PHE A 62 1.85 -9.28 10.81
CA PHE A 62 2.44 -10.44 10.12
C PHE A 62 3.98 -10.40 10.08
N GLY A 63 4.61 -9.46 10.79
CA GLY A 63 6.06 -9.43 10.99
C GLY A 63 6.85 -8.66 9.93
N ILE A 64 6.19 -7.88 9.08
CA ILE A 64 6.91 -6.98 8.15
C ILE A 64 7.38 -5.75 8.94
N PRO A 65 8.69 -5.48 9.00
CA PRO A 65 9.21 -4.30 9.69
C PRO A 65 8.91 -3.03 8.90
N ASP A 66 8.82 -1.88 9.58
CA ASP A 66 8.57 -0.58 8.94
C ASP A 66 9.57 -0.24 7.85
N SER A 67 10.83 -0.68 7.99
CA SER A 67 11.85 -0.52 6.94
C SER A 67 11.53 -1.22 5.61
N GLN A 68 10.49 -2.07 5.59
CA GLN A 68 10.00 -2.81 4.43
C GLN A 68 8.54 -2.48 4.07
N ILE A 69 7.94 -1.49 4.73
CA ILE A 69 6.61 -0.98 4.40
C ILE A 69 6.77 0.45 3.90
N ILE A 70 6.34 0.72 2.68
CA ILE A 70 6.24 2.08 2.14
C ILE A 70 4.79 2.54 2.25
N LEU A 71 4.53 3.52 3.11
CA LEU A 71 3.20 4.08 3.32
C LEU A 71 3.07 5.47 2.69
N MET A 72 2.13 5.59 1.75
CA MET A 72 1.78 6.84 1.07
C MET A 72 0.36 7.25 1.46
N ILE A 73 0.19 8.36 2.17
CA ILE A 73 -1.14 8.88 2.58
C ILE A 73 -1.29 10.33 2.11
N SER A 74 -2.26 10.55 1.23
CA SER A 74 -2.52 11.86 0.60
C SER A 74 -3.04 12.92 1.58
N ASP A 75 -3.64 12.54 2.71
CA ASP A 75 -4.22 13.47 3.67
C ASP A 75 -4.32 12.89 5.09
N ASP A 76 -4.14 13.73 6.12
CA ASP A 76 -4.07 13.28 7.52
C ASP A 76 -5.42 13.45 8.23
N MET A 77 -6.20 12.37 8.25
CA MET A 77 -7.51 12.35 8.91
C MET A 77 -7.42 12.45 10.44
N ALA A 78 -6.27 12.14 11.05
CA ALA A 78 -6.08 12.22 12.49
C ALA A 78 -5.97 13.68 12.97
N CYS A 79 -5.44 14.56 12.11
CA CYS A 79 -5.25 15.98 12.38
C CYS A 79 -6.36 16.88 11.79
N GLU A 80 -7.33 16.31 11.08
CA GLU A 80 -8.36 17.09 10.40
C GLU A 80 -9.38 17.71 11.38
N SER A 81 -9.75 18.98 11.16
CA SER A 81 -10.61 19.73 12.10
C SER A 81 -12.02 19.17 12.26
N ARG A 82 -12.47 18.36 11.30
CA ARG A 82 -13.77 17.67 11.31
C ARG A 82 -13.73 16.38 12.14
N ASN A 83 -12.55 15.91 12.54
CA ASN A 83 -12.41 14.72 13.35
C ASN A 83 -12.88 15.00 14.79
N PRO A 84 -13.97 14.38 15.26
CA PRO A 84 -14.44 14.59 16.63
C PRO A 84 -13.50 13.94 17.68
N ARG A 85 -12.52 13.15 17.24
CA ARG A 85 -11.53 12.48 18.09
C ARG A 85 -10.12 12.71 17.54
N PRO A 86 -9.49 13.84 17.89
CA PRO A 86 -8.14 14.17 17.42
C PRO A 86 -7.15 13.03 17.67
N ALA A 87 -6.16 12.91 16.78
CA ALA A 87 -5.10 11.90 16.84
C ALA A 87 -5.59 10.43 16.75
N THR A 88 -6.82 10.21 16.28
CA THR A 88 -7.37 8.85 16.12
C THR A 88 -8.02 8.64 14.75
N ILE A 89 -7.87 7.43 14.22
CA ILE A 89 -8.58 6.96 13.04
C ILE A 89 -9.11 5.56 13.34
N PHE A 90 -10.36 5.29 13.01
CA PHE A 90 -11.05 4.03 13.21
C PHE A 90 -11.61 3.50 11.89
N ASN A 91 -11.52 2.20 11.67
CA ASN A 91 -12.06 1.54 10.48
C ASN A 91 -13.45 0.90 10.71
N ASN A 92 -14.05 1.11 11.89
CA ASN A 92 -15.34 0.55 12.27
C ASN A 92 -16.10 1.54 13.17
N GLY A 93 -17.43 1.63 13.01
CA GLY A 93 -18.29 2.56 13.77
C GLY A 93 -18.38 2.30 15.27
N GLN A 94 -18.04 1.10 15.74
CA GLN A 94 -17.90 0.78 17.17
C GLN A 94 -16.54 1.22 17.74
N HIS A 95 -15.63 1.70 16.89
CA HIS A 95 -14.34 2.27 17.29
C HIS A 95 -13.45 1.33 18.11
N HIS A 96 -13.50 0.03 17.81
CA HIS A 96 -12.76 -0.99 18.55
C HIS A 96 -11.24 -0.86 18.46
N ILE A 97 -10.72 -0.37 17.32
CA ILE A 97 -9.28 -0.30 17.05
C ILE A 97 -8.96 1.07 16.43
N ASN A 98 -8.10 1.84 17.11
CA ASN A 98 -7.45 3.01 16.52
C ASN A 98 -6.36 2.51 15.55
N VAL A 99 -6.56 2.68 14.25
CA VAL A 99 -5.63 2.26 13.20
C VAL A 99 -4.52 3.28 12.94
N TYR A 100 -4.65 4.51 13.44
CA TYR A 100 -3.54 5.48 13.44
C TYR A 100 -2.49 5.12 14.50
N GLY A 101 -2.92 4.89 15.75
CA GLY A 101 -2.02 4.49 16.83
C GLY A 101 -0.82 5.44 17.03
N ASP A 102 0.23 4.95 17.70
CA ASP A 102 1.44 5.73 18.01
C ASP A 102 2.65 5.33 17.14
N ASP A 103 2.49 4.35 16.25
CA ASP A 103 3.60 3.61 15.61
C ASP A 103 3.39 3.46 14.09
N VAL A 104 2.80 4.49 13.48
CA VAL A 104 2.61 4.61 12.03
C VAL A 104 3.68 5.51 11.45
N GLU A 105 4.50 4.93 10.57
CA GLU A 105 5.50 5.64 9.79
C GLU A 105 4.96 5.93 8.39
N VAL A 106 4.67 7.21 8.11
CA VAL A 106 4.23 7.64 6.76
C VAL A 106 5.42 8.20 5.99
N ASP A 107 5.79 7.52 4.89
CA ASP A 107 6.95 7.86 4.05
C ASP A 107 6.66 8.98 3.05
N TYR A 108 5.48 8.95 2.43
CA TYR A 108 5.00 10.00 1.53
C TYR A 108 3.72 10.60 2.09
N ARG A 109 3.76 11.88 2.44
CA ARG A 109 2.67 12.58 3.14
C ARG A 109 2.16 13.71 2.28
N GLY A 110 0.84 13.91 2.26
CA GLY A 110 0.27 15.09 1.64
C GLY A 110 0.67 15.16 0.17
N TYR A 111 1.20 16.30 -0.27
CA TYR A 111 1.62 16.56 -1.65
C TYR A 111 2.74 15.66 -2.18
N ASP A 112 3.43 14.90 -1.33
CA ASP A 112 4.41 13.90 -1.78
C ASP A 112 3.74 12.67 -2.41
N VAL A 113 2.43 12.45 -2.20
CA VAL A 113 1.70 11.30 -2.79
C VAL A 113 1.26 11.65 -4.21
N THR A 114 2.13 11.42 -5.17
CA THR A 114 1.87 11.69 -6.60
C THR A 114 2.03 10.42 -7.42
N VAL A 115 1.42 10.40 -8.61
CA VAL A 115 1.61 9.31 -9.58
C VAL A 115 3.09 9.15 -9.91
N GLU A 116 3.78 10.27 -10.13
CA GLU A 116 5.20 10.28 -10.46
C GLU A 116 6.07 9.64 -9.36
N ASN A 117 5.82 9.97 -8.09
CA ASN A 117 6.59 9.41 -6.97
C ASN A 117 6.35 7.90 -6.82
N LEU A 118 5.11 7.43 -7.00
CA LEU A 118 4.81 6.00 -6.99
C LEU A 118 5.53 5.26 -8.13
N ILE A 119 5.45 5.77 -9.37
CA ILE A 119 6.11 5.13 -10.52
C ILE A 119 7.63 5.12 -10.35
N ARG A 120 8.24 6.21 -9.86
CA ARG A 120 9.68 6.27 -9.57
C ARG A 120 10.09 5.28 -8.48
N LEU A 121 9.29 5.16 -7.42
CA LEU A 121 9.50 4.18 -6.34
C LEU A 121 9.50 2.74 -6.89
N LEU A 122 8.42 2.36 -7.59
CA LEU A 122 8.24 1.02 -8.17
C LEU A 122 9.35 0.68 -9.17
N THR A 123 9.70 1.60 -10.06
CA THR A 123 10.72 1.38 -11.11
C THR A 123 12.17 1.60 -10.65
N GLY A 124 12.37 2.07 -9.42
CA GLY A 124 13.68 2.28 -8.81
C GLY A 124 14.42 3.48 -9.37
N ARG A 125 13.70 4.45 -9.91
CA ARG A 125 14.21 5.69 -10.50
C ARG A 125 14.13 6.86 -9.52
N VAL A 126 14.46 6.60 -8.26
CA VAL A 126 14.59 7.63 -7.22
C VAL A 126 16.01 8.19 -7.23
N HIS A 127 16.18 9.42 -6.72
CA HIS A 127 17.49 10.07 -6.65
C HIS A 127 18.45 9.32 -5.71
N GLU A 128 19.76 9.37 -5.98
CA GLU A 128 20.79 8.71 -5.16
C GLU A 128 20.83 9.21 -3.70
N HIS A 129 20.26 10.39 -3.44
CA HIS A 129 20.18 10.97 -2.08
C HIS A 129 18.78 10.82 -1.44
N THR A 130 17.83 10.13 -2.08
CA THR A 130 16.52 9.86 -1.49
C THR A 130 16.68 9.06 -0.19
N PRO A 131 16.05 9.42 0.94
CA PRO A 131 16.18 8.65 2.19
C PRO A 131 15.80 7.18 2.01
N LYS A 132 16.43 6.26 2.75
CA LYS A 132 16.15 4.81 2.64
C LYS A 132 14.67 4.47 2.85
N SER A 133 13.99 5.16 3.77
CA SER A 133 12.55 4.99 4.04
C SER A 133 11.67 5.32 2.83
N LYS A 134 12.15 6.15 1.89
CA LYS A 134 11.47 6.47 0.63
C LYS A 134 12.00 5.65 -0.55
N ARG A 135 12.52 4.44 -0.31
CA ARG A 135 13.01 3.55 -1.37
C ARG A 135 12.48 2.13 -1.20
N LEU A 136 12.00 1.58 -2.31
CA LEU A 136 11.67 0.16 -2.40
C LEU A 136 12.94 -0.63 -2.73
N LEU A 137 13.62 -1.19 -1.73
CA LEU A 137 14.93 -1.86 -1.87
C LEU A 137 14.79 -3.37 -2.12
N THR A 138 13.94 -3.72 -3.09
CA THR A 138 13.61 -5.10 -3.45
C THR A 138 14.57 -5.70 -4.47
N ASN A 139 14.59 -7.03 -4.55
CA ASN A 139 15.40 -7.81 -5.49
C ASN A 139 14.60 -9.03 -6.02
N SER A 140 15.26 -9.91 -6.76
CA SER A 140 14.63 -11.09 -7.39
C SER A 140 14.08 -12.13 -6.40
N GLY A 141 14.40 -12.00 -5.12
CA GLY A 141 13.86 -12.82 -4.03
C GLY A 141 12.85 -12.09 -3.15
N SER A 142 12.39 -10.90 -3.52
CA SER A 142 11.43 -10.10 -2.72
C SER A 142 9.99 -10.39 -3.12
N ASN A 143 9.14 -10.76 -2.16
CA ASN A 143 7.69 -10.76 -2.35
C ASN A 143 7.13 -9.39 -1.97
N ILE A 144 6.24 -8.83 -2.80
CA ILE A 144 5.74 -7.46 -2.60
C ILE A 144 4.20 -7.47 -2.58
N LEU A 145 3.62 -7.00 -1.47
CA LEU A 145 2.23 -6.58 -1.45
C LEU A 145 2.14 -5.14 -1.96
N ILE A 146 1.29 -4.90 -2.95
CA ILE A 146 0.93 -3.55 -3.39
C ILE A 146 -0.56 -3.37 -3.11
N TYR A 147 -0.89 -2.50 -2.16
CA TYR A 147 -2.26 -2.15 -1.82
C TYR A 147 -2.55 -0.69 -2.19
N MET A 148 -3.62 -0.46 -2.94
CA MET A 148 -4.03 0.88 -3.36
C MET A 148 -5.51 1.09 -3.05
N THR A 149 -5.87 2.24 -2.48
CA THR A 149 -7.27 2.61 -2.22
C THR A 149 -7.51 4.07 -2.59
N GLY A 150 -8.65 4.31 -3.24
CA GLY A 150 -9.01 5.63 -3.73
C GLY A 150 -10.26 5.60 -4.60
N HIS A 151 -10.50 6.73 -5.28
CA HIS A 151 -11.50 6.78 -6.34
C HIS A 151 -10.87 6.39 -7.66
N GLY A 152 -11.63 5.77 -8.53
CA GLY A 152 -11.20 5.39 -9.87
C GLY A 152 -12.36 5.40 -10.84
N GLY A 153 -12.04 5.07 -12.07
CA GLY A 153 -12.95 4.91 -13.19
C GLY A 153 -12.27 4.08 -14.25
N ASP A 154 -12.84 4.09 -15.46
CA ASP A 154 -12.45 3.18 -16.53
C ASP A 154 -10.98 3.38 -16.92
N GLY A 155 -10.14 2.43 -16.52
CA GLY A 155 -8.71 2.41 -16.77
C GLY A 155 -7.87 3.33 -15.87
N PHE A 156 -8.39 3.86 -14.75
CA PHE A 156 -7.60 4.74 -13.87
C PHE A 156 -7.95 4.72 -12.38
N LEU A 157 -6.96 5.06 -11.55
CA LEU A 157 -7.10 5.45 -10.15
C LEU A 157 -6.71 6.92 -9.96
N LYS A 158 -7.57 7.71 -9.33
CA LYS A 158 -7.36 9.14 -9.07
C LYS A 158 -6.43 9.39 -7.88
N PHE A 159 -5.44 10.25 -8.07
CA PHE A 159 -4.52 10.76 -7.06
C PHE A 159 -4.84 12.22 -6.73
N GLN A 160 -4.86 12.55 -5.44
CA GLN A 160 -4.94 13.92 -4.92
C GLN A 160 -6.13 14.79 -5.36
N ASP A 161 -7.12 14.20 -6.03
CA ASP A 161 -8.28 14.84 -6.67
C ASP A 161 -8.05 15.48 -8.05
N SER A 162 -6.87 15.35 -8.66
CA SER A 162 -6.61 15.92 -10.00
C SER A 162 -5.79 15.05 -10.94
N GLU A 163 -4.93 14.19 -10.41
CA GLU A 163 -4.09 13.30 -11.22
C GLU A 163 -4.74 11.94 -11.35
N GLU A 164 -4.37 11.20 -12.38
CA GLU A 164 -4.85 9.84 -12.65
C GLU A 164 -3.65 8.95 -12.92
N LEU A 165 -3.55 7.84 -12.19
CA LEU A 165 -2.69 6.73 -12.54
C LEU A 165 -3.48 5.81 -13.46
N THR A 166 -3.05 5.69 -14.71
CA THR A 166 -3.71 4.82 -15.68
C THR A 166 -3.29 3.35 -15.50
N SER A 167 -4.15 2.43 -15.94
CA SER A 167 -3.85 0.99 -15.99
C SER A 167 -2.61 0.70 -16.86
N VAL A 168 -2.43 1.47 -17.93
CA VAL A 168 -1.26 1.40 -18.82
C VAL A 168 0.03 1.81 -18.10
N GLU A 169 0.02 2.90 -17.34
CA GLU A 169 1.20 3.34 -16.57
C GLU A 169 1.57 2.31 -15.49
N LEU A 170 0.58 1.76 -14.80
CA LEU A 170 0.81 0.73 -13.78
C LEU A 170 1.36 -0.56 -14.38
N ALA A 171 0.77 -1.04 -15.48
CA ALA A 171 1.26 -2.22 -16.21
C ALA A 171 2.70 -2.02 -16.69
N ASN A 172 3.01 -0.85 -17.25
CA ASN A 172 4.37 -0.50 -17.66
C ASN A 172 5.35 -0.44 -16.47
N ALA A 173 4.91 -0.03 -15.28
CA ALA A 173 5.75 -0.05 -14.09
C ALA A 173 6.07 -1.48 -13.65
N PHE A 174 5.08 -2.37 -13.63
CA PHE A 174 5.27 -3.79 -13.30
C PHE A 174 6.17 -4.50 -14.31
N GLU A 175 6.00 -4.25 -15.60
CA GLU A 175 6.88 -4.78 -16.65
C GLU A 175 8.33 -4.33 -16.44
N GLN A 176 8.55 -3.06 -16.11
CA GLN A 176 9.90 -2.56 -15.81
C GLN A 176 10.48 -3.18 -14.53
N MET A 177 9.66 -3.45 -13.51
CA MET A 177 10.10 -4.16 -12.32
C MET A 177 10.51 -5.60 -12.66
N TYR A 178 9.75 -6.27 -13.53
CA TYR A 178 10.04 -7.62 -14.01
C TYR A 178 11.35 -7.68 -14.79
N GLN A 179 11.52 -6.81 -15.80
CA GLN A 179 12.74 -6.74 -16.61
C GLN A 179 14.00 -6.46 -15.77
N LYS A 180 13.86 -5.67 -14.70
CA LYS A 180 14.94 -5.35 -13.76
C LYS A 180 15.08 -6.37 -12.61
N ARG A 181 14.29 -7.46 -12.62
CA ARG A 181 14.28 -8.53 -11.60
C ARG A 181 14.13 -7.98 -10.18
N ARG A 182 13.16 -7.08 -9.97
CA ARG A 182 12.94 -6.38 -8.69
C ARG A 182 11.96 -7.08 -7.75
N TYR A 183 11.44 -8.24 -8.10
CA TYR A 183 10.58 -9.04 -7.24
C TYR A 183 10.68 -10.52 -7.63
N ASN A 184 10.29 -11.39 -6.70
CA ASN A 184 9.94 -12.78 -6.93
C ASN A 184 8.46 -12.86 -7.31
N GLU A 185 7.58 -12.37 -6.42
CA GLU A 185 6.13 -12.31 -6.66
C GLU A 185 5.56 -10.95 -6.22
N ILE A 186 4.46 -10.54 -6.87
CA ILE A 186 3.66 -9.38 -6.48
C ILE A 186 2.23 -9.86 -6.20
N LEU A 187 1.71 -9.52 -5.03
CA LEU A 187 0.27 -9.53 -4.75
C LEU A 187 -0.24 -8.10 -4.88
N PHE A 188 -1.07 -7.83 -5.88
CA PHE A 188 -1.69 -6.53 -6.09
C PHE A 188 -3.15 -6.56 -5.67
N ILE A 189 -3.52 -5.66 -4.76
CA ILE A 189 -4.89 -5.48 -4.27
C ILE A 189 -5.26 -4.00 -4.46
N ILE A 190 -6.39 -3.75 -5.11
CA ILE A 190 -6.89 -2.40 -5.33
C ILE A 190 -8.35 -2.29 -4.86
N ASP A 191 -8.64 -1.26 -4.07
CA ASP A 191 -9.96 -0.94 -3.53
C ASP A 191 -10.42 0.39 -4.14
N THR A 192 -11.12 0.28 -5.27
CA THR A 192 -11.59 1.40 -6.09
C THR A 192 -12.83 1.01 -6.91
N CYS A 193 -13.54 2.00 -7.46
CA CYS A 193 -14.56 1.76 -8.49
C CYS A 193 -13.89 1.32 -9.81
N GLN A 194 -14.53 0.38 -10.51
CA GLN A 194 -14.06 -0.18 -11.80
C GLN A 194 -12.64 -0.77 -11.70
N ALA A 195 -12.38 -1.50 -10.61
CA ALA A 195 -11.07 -2.08 -10.32
C ALA A 195 -10.58 -3.11 -11.36
N GLU A 196 -11.49 -3.63 -12.20
CA GLU A 196 -11.21 -4.63 -13.23
C GLU A 196 -10.68 -4.09 -14.56
N SER A 197 -10.83 -2.77 -14.81
CA SER A 197 -10.54 -2.11 -16.09
C SER A 197 -9.05 -1.85 -16.35
#